data_AF-A0A7V1XNH8-F1
#
_entry.id   AF-A0A7V1XNH8-F1
#
_cell.length_a   1.000
_cell.length_b   1.000
_cell.length_c   1.000
_cell.angle_alpha   90.00
_cell.angle_beta   90.00
_cell.angle_gamma   90.00
#
_symmetry.space_group_name_H-M   'P 1'
#
loop_
_entity.id
_entity.type
_entity.pdbx_description
1 polymer ?
#
loop_
_entity_poly.entity_id
_entity_poly.type
_entity_poly.pdbx_seq_one_letter_code
_entity_poly.pdbx_strand_id
1 'polypeptide(L)'
;MTRPATIGELRAAGYPDRTVKEELRANLLARLSSGGTLFPGIVGFEESVLPTLERGILAGHDLILLGERGQAKTRLIRRLVDLLDEEVPAIAGCEVNDHPYRPICARCRHLLAEELIDRDRIGASAFQERASDLAGRDIRQ
;
A
#
# COMPACT_ATOMS: atom_id res chain seq x y z
N MET A 1 14.18 -17.49 -2.03
CA MET A 1 12.86 -18.01 -2.41
C MET A 1 12.53 -17.45 -3.78
N THR A 2 12.09 -18.29 -4.72
CA THR A 2 11.75 -17.87 -6.09
C THR A 2 10.47 -17.02 -6.05
N ARG A 3 10.51 -15.80 -6.59
CA ARG A 3 9.35 -14.92 -6.65
C ARG A 3 8.40 -15.40 -7.76
N PRO A 4 7.07 -15.39 -7.54
CA PRO A 4 6.10 -15.77 -8.57
C PRO A 4 6.23 -14.83 -9.78
N ALA A 5 6.37 -15.42 -10.96
CA ALA A 5 6.52 -14.73 -12.23
C ALA A 5 5.22 -14.71 -13.06
N THR A 6 4.18 -15.42 -12.63
CA THR A 6 2.86 -15.45 -13.29
C THR A 6 1.73 -15.29 -12.28
N ILE A 7 0.54 -14.95 -12.78
CA ILE A 7 -0.67 -14.88 -11.94
C ILE A 7 -1.01 -16.24 -11.34
N GLY A 8 -0.88 -17.32 -12.10
CA GLY A 8 -1.02 -18.69 -11.60
C GLY A 8 -0.08 -18.98 -10.44
N GLU A 9 1.20 -18.63 -10.56
CA GLU A 9 2.19 -18.80 -9.47
C GLU A 9 1.88 -17.91 -8.27
N LEU A 10 1.47 -16.66 -8.49
CA LEU A 10 1.11 -15.74 -7.40
C LEU A 10 -0.10 -16.26 -6.60
N ARG A 11 -1.08 -16.84 -7.31
CA ARG A 11 -2.25 -17.48 -6.70
C ARG A 11 -1.87 -18.76 -5.94
N ALA A 12 -1.00 -19.59 -6.52
CA ALA A 12 -0.48 -20.79 -5.86
C ALA A 12 0.38 -20.46 -4.62
N ALA A 13 1.08 -19.32 -4.64
CA ALA A 13 1.82 -18.78 -3.50
C ALA A 13 0.91 -18.20 -2.40
N GLY A 14 -0.40 -18.08 -2.64
CA GLY A 14 -1.37 -17.61 -1.66
C GLY A 14 -1.33 -16.10 -1.41
N TYR A 15 -0.91 -15.29 -2.40
CA TYR A 15 -0.95 -13.84 -2.25
C TYR A 15 -2.40 -13.36 -2.02
N PRO A 16 -2.67 -12.58 -0.97
CA PRO A 16 -4.03 -12.17 -0.64
C PRO A 16 -4.56 -11.13 -1.65
N ASP A 17 -5.76 -11.38 -2.19
CA ASP A 17 -6.52 -10.35 -2.92
C ASP A 17 -7.18 -9.39 -1.92
N ARG A 18 -6.43 -8.37 -1.49
CA ARG A 18 -6.88 -7.38 -0.51
C ARG A 18 -6.70 -5.96 -1.02
N THR A 19 -7.58 -5.08 -0.57
CA THR A 19 -7.49 -3.63 -0.79
C THR A 19 -6.42 -3.00 0.10
N VAL A 20 -5.96 -1.80 -0.29
CA VAL A 20 -5.02 -0.99 0.52
C VAL A 20 -5.58 -0.72 1.93
N LYS A 21 -6.90 -0.53 2.07
CA LYS A 21 -7.54 -0.31 3.37
C LYS A 21 -7.46 -1.55 4.27
N GLU A 22 -7.65 -2.74 3.70
CA GLU A 22 -7.54 -4.00 4.42
C GLU A 22 -6.09 -4.30 4.82
N GLU A 23 -5.13 -4.00 3.94
CA GLU A 23 -3.70 -4.06 4.24
C GLU A 23 -3.30 -3.14 5.39
N LEU A 24 -3.67 -1.85 5.32
CA LEU A 24 -3.41 -0.88 6.39
C LEU A 24 -4.00 -1.34 7.73
N ARG A 25 -5.23 -1.84 7.72
CA ARG A 25 -5.91 -2.33 8.92
C ARG A 25 -5.19 -3.54 9.51
N ALA A 26 -4.84 -4.53 8.69
CA ALA A 26 -4.15 -5.74 9.14
C ALA A 26 -2.78 -5.41 9.73
N ASN A 27 -2.01 -4.57 9.04
CA ASN A 27 -0.66 -4.19 9.45
C ASN A 27 -0.69 -3.30 10.70
N LEU A 28 -1.67 -2.40 10.82
CA LEU A 28 -1.89 -1.63 12.05
C LEU A 28 -2.21 -2.55 13.25
N LEU A 29 -3.11 -3.51 13.09
CA LEU A 29 -3.44 -4.48 14.15
C LEU A 29 -2.22 -5.29 14.59
N ALA A 30 -1.41 -5.76 13.64
CA ALA A 30 -0.19 -6.50 13.93
C ALA A 30 0.81 -5.66 14.74
N ARG A 31 0.99 -4.38 14.36
CA ARG A 31 1.92 -3.47 15.01
C ARG A 31 1.45 -3.01 16.40
N LEU A 32 0.15 -2.81 16.57
CA LEU A 32 -0.47 -2.57 17.88
C LEU A 32 -0.29 -3.79 18.80
N SER A 33 -0.49 -5.00 18.28
CA SER A 33 -0.36 -6.24 19.05
C SER A 33 1.07 -6.52 19.49
N SER A 34 2.08 -6.10 18.72
CA SER A 34 3.49 -6.22 19.09
C SER A 34 3.98 -5.09 20.03
N GLY A 35 3.12 -4.12 20.36
CA GLY A 35 3.49 -2.96 21.18
C GLY A 35 4.48 -2.00 20.49
N GLY A 36 4.62 -2.09 19.17
CA GLY A 36 5.56 -1.27 18.41
C GLY A 36 5.09 0.18 18.27
N THR A 37 6.04 1.12 18.19
CA THR A 37 5.73 2.52 17.88
C THR A 37 5.17 2.65 16.45
N LEU A 38 3.97 3.20 16.29
CA LEU A 38 3.30 3.35 15.00
C LEU A 38 3.90 4.47 14.14
N PHE A 39 4.03 5.67 14.72
CA PHE A 39 4.37 6.89 13.99
C PHE A 39 5.63 7.54 14.57
N PRO A 40 6.83 6.97 14.35
CA PRO A 40 8.06 7.50 14.93
C PRO A 40 8.35 8.93 14.44
N GLY A 41 8.67 9.82 15.39
CA GLY A 41 8.97 11.23 15.12
C GLY A 41 7.73 12.11 14.93
N ILE A 42 6.53 11.61 15.23
CA ILE A 42 5.35 12.45 15.51
C ILE A 42 5.30 12.66 17.02
N VAL A 43 5.33 13.91 17.47
CA VAL A 43 5.33 14.29 18.89
C VAL A 43 4.19 15.26 19.17
N GLY A 44 3.49 15.10 20.28
CA GLY A 44 2.42 15.99 20.74
C GLY A 44 1.03 15.64 20.19
N PHE A 45 0.88 14.49 19.52
CA PHE A 45 -0.38 14.00 18.96
C PHE A 45 -0.84 12.66 19.53
N GLU A 46 -0.11 12.13 20.50
CA GLU A 46 -0.32 10.83 21.14
C GLU A 46 -1.71 10.73 21.78
N GLU A 47 -2.21 11.83 22.35
CA GLU A 47 -3.51 11.85 23.05
C GLU A 47 -4.65 12.49 22.23
N SER A 48 -4.40 12.90 20.98
CA SER A 48 -5.40 13.64 20.18
C SER A 48 -5.61 13.03 18.79
N VAL A 49 -4.66 13.26 17.88
CA VAL A 49 -4.79 12.91 16.47
C VAL A 49 -4.52 11.42 16.25
N LEU A 50 -3.48 10.85 16.88
CA LEU A 50 -3.09 9.46 16.66
C LEU A 50 -4.18 8.45 17.04
N PRO A 51 -4.87 8.57 18.20
CA PRO A 51 -5.95 7.63 18.53
C PRO A 51 -7.14 7.73 17.56
N THR A 52 -7.40 8.91 17.01
CA THR A 52 -8.47 9.12 16.04
C THR A 52 -8.11 8.54 14.67
N LEU A 53 -6.86 8.70 14.26
CA LEU A 53 -6.30 8.10 13.06
C LEU A 53 -6.35 6.57 13.12
N GLU A 54 -5.90 5.98 14.22
CA GLU A 54 -5.93 4.54 14.46
C GLU A 54 -7.35 3.99 14.32
N ARG A 55 -8.32 4.61 14.99
CA ARG A 55 -9.74 4.24 14.89
C ARG A 55 -10.27 4.35 13.47
N GLY A 56 -9.92 5.42 12.74
CA GLY A 56 -10.33 5.62 11.36
C GLY A 56 -9.79 4.53 10.43
N ILE A 57 -8.52 4.13 10.58
CA ILE A 57 -7.91 3.03 9.83
C ILE A 57 -8.58 1.70 10.18
N LEU A 58 -8.78 1.41 11.46
CA LEU A 58 -9.43 0.18 11.92
C LEU A 58 -10.86 0.05 11.41
N ALA A 59 -11.56 1.17 11.24
CA ALA A 59 -12.91 1.24 10.68
C ALA A 59 -12.94 1.23 9.13
N GLY A 60 -11.80 1.36 8.45
CA GLY A 60 -11.74 1.44 6.99
C GLY A 60 -12.28 2.75 6.40
N HIS A 61 -12.31 3.82 7.21
CA HIS A 61 -12.79 5.13 6.78
C HIS A 61 -11.82 5.83 5.83
N ASP A 62 -12.36 6.72 5.00
CA ASP A 62 -11.55 7.71 4.29
C ASP A 62 -11.09 8.78 5.27
N LEU A 63 -9.81 9.15 5.19
CA LEU A 63 -9.15 10.04 6.16
C LEU A 63 -8.86 11.38 5.50
N ILE A 64 -9.24 12.47 6.17
CA ILE A 64 -8.89 13.83 5.78
C ILE A 64 -8.14 14.48 6.95
N LEU A 65 -6.91 14.94 6.71
CA LEU A 65 -6.12 15.63 7.72
C LEU A 65 -6.28 17.15 7.56
N LEU A 66 -6.96 17.77 8.50
CA LEU A 66 -7.16 19.22 8.56
C LEU A 66 -6.33 19.81 9.70
N GLY A 67 -5.82 21.03 9.51
CA GLY A 67 -4.98 21.70 10.49
C GLY A 67 -4.21 22.87 9.90
N GLU A 68 -3.65 23.69 10.76
CA GLU A 68 -2.86 24.87 10.39
C GLU A 68 -1.50 24.48 9.77
N ARG A 69 -0.84 25.45 9.14
CA ARG A 69 0.50 25.25 8.60
C ARG A 69 1.48 24.90 9.73
N GLY A 70 2.29 23.87 9.52
CA GLY A 70 3.28 23.41 10.50
C GLY A 70 2.80 22.31 11.46
N GLN A 71 1.53 21.91 11.43
CA GLN A 71 0.97 20.86 12.32
C GLN A 71 1.26 19.42 11.85
N ALA A 72 2.41 19.18 11.21
CA ALA A 72 2.90 17.86 10.80
C ALA A 72 1.98 16.97 9.92
N LYS A 73 0.94 17.51 9.27
CA LYS A 73 0.04 16.76 8.34
C LYS A 73 0.81 15.93 7.31
N THR A 74 1.73 16.56 6.58
CA THR A 74 2.57 15.88 5.57
C THR A 74 3.46 14.81 6.18
N ARG A 75 3.97 15.05 7.40
CA ARG A 75 4.80 14.09 8.11
C ARG A 75 3.99 12.84 8.47
N LEU A 76 2.76 13.02 8.95
CA LEU A 76 1.87 11.93 9.31
C LEU A 76 1.46 11.10 8.07
N ILE A 77 1.13 11.74 6.94
CA ILE A 77 0.84 11.03 5.68
C ILE A 77 2.01 10.16 5.24
N ARG A 78 3.25 10.68 5.30
CA ARG A 78 4.43 9.90 4.93
C ARG A 78 4.65 8.70 5.86
N ARG A 79 4.29 8.82 7.14
CA ARG A 79 4.38 7.71 8.10
C ARG A 79 3.28 6.65 7.92
N LEU A 80 2.16 6.97 7.28
CA LEU A 80 1.16 5.95 6.93
C LEU A 80 1.70 4.92 5.94
N VAL A 81 2.68 5.29 5.11
CA VAL A 81 3.36 4.38 4.18
C VAL A 81 4.13 3.30 4.94
N ASP A 82 4.62 3.59 6.15
CA ASP A 82 5.33 2.64 7.02
C ASP A 82 4.40 1.50 7.53
N LEU A 83 3.09 1.59 7.28
CA LEU A 83 2.10 0.54 7.54
C LEU A 83 1.77 -0.31 6.31
N LEU A 84 2.26 0.06 5.12
CA LEU A 84 2.06 -0.74 3.90
C LEU A 84 3.20 -1.75 3.76
N ASP A 85 2.92 -2.83 3.03
CA ASP A 85 3.92 -3.82 2.66
C ASP A 85 4.99 -3.15 1.77
N GLU A 86 6.25 -3.52 1.99
CA GLU A 86 7.38 -2.93 1.26
C GLU A 86 7.28 -3.16 -0.24
N GLU A 87 6.79 -4.33 -0.64
CA GLU A 87 6.68 -4.73 -2.03
C GLU A 87 5.28 -5.25 -2.37
N VAL A 88 4.77 -4.91 -3.57
CA VAL A 88 3.50 -5.46 -4.08
C VAL A 88 3.62 -5.87 -5.55
N PRO A 89 2.97 -6.99 -5.95
CA PRO A 89 2.97 -7.45 -7.33
C PRO A 89 2.24 -6.48 -8.26
N ALA A 90 2.84 -6.21 -9.42
CA ALA A 90 2.25 -5.40 -10.47
C ALA A 90 2.39 -6.05 -11.86
N ILE A 91 1.42 -5.80 -12.74
CA ILE A 91 1.44 -6.32 -14.12
C ILE A 91 2.58 -5.66 -14.92
N ALA A 92 3.40 -6.47 -15.59
CA ALA A 92 4.51 -5.98 -16.40
C ALA A 92 4.04 -5.04 -17.53
N GLY A 93 4.82 -3.98 -17.77
CA GLY A 93 4.54 -3.01 -18.83
C GLY A 93 3.26 -2.20 -18.61
N CYS A 94 2.69 -2.21 -17.39
CA CYS A 94 1.59 -1.33 -17.03
C CYS A 94 2.14 -0.02 -16.48
N GLU A 95 1.79 1.11 -17.09
CA GLU A 95 2.26 2.43 -16.67
C GLU A 95 1.75 2.84 -15.28
N VAL A 96 0.62 2.26 -14.85
CA VAL A 96 -0.03 2.59 -13.57
C VAL A 96 0.16 1.52 -12.50
N ASN A 97 1.01 0.52 -12.75
CA ASN A 97 1.29 -0.59 -11.84
C ASN A 97 0.01 -1.32 -11.39
N ASP A 98 -0.77 -1.77 -12.37
CA ASP A 98 -2.05 -2.43 -12.09
C ASP A 98 -1.90 -3.67 -11.21
N HIS A 99 -2.90 -3.84 -10.34
CA HIS A 99 -3.01 -5.02 -9.52
C HIS A 99 -3.28 -6.27 -10.39
N PRO A 100 -2.54 -7.38 -10.20
CA PRO A 100 -2.68 -8.59 -11.02
C PRO A 100 -4.10 -9.16 -11.04
N TYR A 101 -4.80 -9.12 -9.91
CA TYR A 101 -6.16 -9.68 -9.82
C TYR A 101 -7.27 -8.67 -10.15
N ARG A 102 -6.99 -7.37 -10.08
CA ARG A 102 -8.01 -6.30 -10.19
C ARG A 102 -7.48 -5.10 -10.97
N PRO A 103 -7.07 -5.27 -12.24
CA PRO A 103 -6.54 -4.18 -13.03
C PRO A 103 -7.63 -3.16 -13.37
N ILE A 104 -7.23 -1.89 -13.43
CA ILE A 104 -8.10 -0.78 -13.84
C ILE A 104 -7.75 -0.29 -15.26
N CYS A 105 -6.53 -0.50 -15.73
CA CYS A 105 -6.06 -0.14 -17.06
C CYS A 105 -6.79 -0.97 -18.13
N ALA A 106 -7.13 -0.35 -19.27
CA ALA A 106 -7.87 -1.01 -20.34
C ALA A 106 -7.10 -2.21 -20.94
N ARG A 107 -5.79 -2.02 -21.18
CA ARG A 107 -4.89 -3.08 -21.67
C ARG A 107 -4.91 -4.29 -20.74
N CYS A 108 -4.74 -4.04 -19.45
CA CYS A 108 -4.64 -5.05 -18.40
C CYS A 108 -5.96 -5.82 -18.22
N ARG A 109 -7.09 -5.10 -18.29
CA ARG A 109 -8.43 -5.71 -18.30
C ARG A 109 -8.66 -6.60 -19.52
N HIS A 110 -8.21 -6.17 -20.70
CA HIS A 110 -8.31 -6.96 -21.93
C HIS A 110 -7.48 -8.25 -21.84
N LEU A 111 -6.23 -8.14 -21.38
CA LEU A 111 -5.37 -9.32 -21.19
C LEU A 111 -5.90 -10.29 -20.14
N LEU A 112 -6.60 -9.81 -19.10
CA LEU A 112 -7.28 -10.67 -18.13
C LEU A 112 -8.48 -11.39 -18.76
N ALA A 113 -9.29 -10.66 -19.53
CA ALA A 113 -10.50 -11.20 -20.15
C ALA A 113 -10.20 -12.29 -21.17
N GLU A 114 -9.07 -12.19 -21.87
CA GLU A 114 -8.62 -13.18 -22.86
C GLU A 114 -7.80 -14.33 -22.25
N GLU A 115 -7.68 -14.41 -20.92
CA GLU A 115 -6.82 -15.35 -20.18
C GLU A 115 -5.32 -15.29 -20.60
N LEU A 116 -4.93 -14.25 -21.35
CA LEU A 116 -3.57 -14.03 -21.80
C LEU A 116 -2.63 -13.65 -20.66
N ILE A 117 -3.18 -13.14 -19.56
CA ILE A 117 -2.42 -12.76 -18.36
C ILE A 117 -1.81 -13.95 -17.59
N ASP A 118 -2.29 -15.18 -17.78
CA ASP A 118 -1.61 -16.35 -17.18
C ASP A 118 -0.31 -16.69 -17.96
N ARG A 119 -0.21 -16.26 -19.21
CA ARG A 119 0.98 -16.38 -20.06
C ARG A 119 1.88 -15.14 -19.98
N ASP A 120 1.30 -13.96 -19.78
CA ASP A 120 2.06 -12.74 -19.57
C ASP A 120 2.67 -12.75 -18.17
N ARG A 121 3.98 -12.61 -18.15
CA ARG A 121 4.75 -12.50 -16.91
C ARG A 121 4.15 -11.38 -16.05
N ILE A 122 3.77 -11.68 -14.82
CA ILE A 122 3.93 -10.66 -13.76
C ILE A 122 5.43 -10.36 -13.82
N GLY A 123 5.84 -9.12 -14.05
CA GLY A 123 7.19 -8.82 -14.54
C GLY A 123 8.26 -9.55 -13.74
N ALA A 124 9.36 -9.96 -14.35
CA ALA A 124 10.47 -10.60 -13.62
C ALA A 124 11.11 -9.67 -12.54
N SER A 125 10.59 -8.44 -12.40
CA SER A 125 10.84 -7.40 -11.39
C SER A 125 9.60 -7.02 -10.56
N ALA A 126 8.57 -7.88 -10.50
CA ALA A 126 7.16 -7.60 -10.17
C ALA A 126 6.84 -7.03 -8.79
N PHE A 127 7.75 -7.16 -7.84
CA PHE A 127 7.57 -6.66 -6.48
C PHE A 127 8.09 -5.23 -6.46
N GLN A 128 7.19 -4.27 -6.70
CA GLN A 128 7.58 -2.87 -6.72
C GLN A 128 7.62 -2.32 -5.30
N GLU A 129 8.71 -1.63 -4.99
CA GLU A 129 8.94 -1.01 -3.68
C GLU A 129 7.96 0.17 -3.48
N ARG A 130 7.12 0.12 -2.44
CA ARG A 130 6.14 1.19 -2.13
C ARG A 130 6.75 2.36 -1.37
N ALA A 131 7.86 2.14 -0.67
CA ALA A 131 8.42 3.11 0.27
C ALA A 131 9.27 4.22 -0.39
N SER A 132 9.86 3.96 -1.56
CA SER A 132 10.87 4.85 -2.16
C SER A 132 10.29 6.08 -2.90
N ASP A 133 9.07 5.98 -3.47
CA ASP A 133 8.51 7.02 -4.36
C ASP A 133 7.94 8.27 -3.65
N LEU A 134 7.68 8.19 -2.34
CA LEU A 134 7.14 9.29 -1.53
C LEU A 134 8.20 9.99 -0.66
N ALA A 135 9.37 9.37 -0.48
CA ALA A 135 10.46 9.92 0.31
C ALA A 135 11.15 11.13 -0.36
N GLY A 136 11.11 11.22 -1.70
CA GLY A 136 11.89 12.21 -2.47
C GLY A 136 11.18 13.52 -2.84
N ARG A 137 9.85 13.63 -2.67
CA ARG A 137 9.11 14.85 -3.06
C ARG A 137 8.99 15.81 -1.88
N ASP A 138 9.98 16.68 -1.76
CA ASP A 138 9.96 17.86 -0.89
C ASP A 138 8.86 18.81 -1.38
N ILE A 139 7.62 18.63 -0.89
CA ILE A 139 6.51 19.56 -1.15
C ILE A 139 6.78 20.80 -0.30
N ARG A 140 7.73 21.63 -0.77
CA ARG A 140 7.83 23.04 -0.39
C ARG A 140 6.82 23.79 -1.23
N GLN A 141 5.65 24.06 -0.66
CA GLN A 141 4.83 25.24 -0.96
C GLN A 141 4.26 25.75 0.35
#